data_AF-A0A4D9DS71-F1
#
_entry.id   AF-A0A4D9DS71-F1
#
_cell.length_a   1.000
_cell.length_b   1.000
_cell.length_c   1.000
_cell.angle_alpha   90.00
_cell.angle_beta   90.00
_cell.angle_gamma   90.00
#
_symmetry.space_group_name_H-M   'P 1'
#
loop_
_entity.id
_entity.type
_entity.pdbx_description
1 polymer ?
#
loop_
_entity_poly.entity_id
_entity_poly.type
_entity_poly.pdbx_seq_one_letter_code
_entity_poly.pdbx_strand_id
1 'polypeptide(L)'
;MPGWGSLHGLRGDPNVYILKGGSYRVVKDLSMDEKPQVFDLHPRSRGGEHYGTTGFGFFIIFQNQGEMRWVANLRTAKGERIVILHPKYTKGLYYFGIGDLLTLTSGGSVLLVQ
;
A
#
# COMPACT_ATOMS: atom_id res chain seq x y z
N MET A 1 -26.57 -12.67 -29.87
CA MET A 1 -26.64 -11.73 -28.74
C MET A 1 -25.49 -12.06 -27.79
N PRO A 2 -24.47 -11.22 -27.59
CA PRO A 2 -23.46 -11.52 -26.59
C PRO A 2 -23.98 -11.05 -25.22
N GLY A 3 -24.12 -11.99 -24.30
CA GLY A 3 -24.47 -11.74 -22.91
C GLY A 3 -23.34 -11.00 -22.20
N TRP A 4 -23.71 -10.02 -21.39
CA TRP A 4 -22.80 -9.30 -20.52
C TRP A 4 -22.23 -10.28 -19.49
N GLY A 5 -21.01 -10.76 -19.76
CA GLY A 5 -20.18 -11.40 -18.76
C GLY A 5 -19.86 -10.37 -17.69
N SER A 6 -20.54 -10.48 -16.55
CA SER A 6 -20.26 -9.72 -15.33
C SER A 6 -18.75 -9.75 -15.07
N LEU A 7 -18.11 -8.58 -15.01
CA LEU A 7 -16.72 -8.40 -14.58
C LEU A 7 -16.60 -8.75 -13.09
N HIS A 8 -16.71 -10.03 -12.73
CA HIS A 8 -16.38 -10.56 -11.41
C HIS A 8 -14.85 -10.67 -11.23
N GLY A 9 -14.15 -9.55 -11.43
CA GLY A 9 -12.70 -9.45 -11.24
C GLY A 9 -12.26 -8.47 -10.13
N LEU A 10 -13.18 -7.77 -9.47
CA LEU A 10 -12.85 -6.66 -8.56
C LEU A 10 -13.50 -6.74 -7.16
N ARG A 11 -13.77 -7.96 -6.66
CA ARG A 11 -14.27 -8.14 -5.28
C ARG A 11 -13.55 -9.29 -4.57
N GLY A 12 -12.24 -9.14 -4.39
CA GLY A 12 -11.59 -9.79 -3.25
C GLY A 12 -11.95 -8.98 -2.00
N ASP A 13 -12.25 -9.67 -0.89
CA ASP A 13 -12.46 -9.01 0.41
C ASP A 13 -11.33 -8.00 0.70
N PRO A 14 -11.59 -6.91 1.45
CA PRO A 14 -10.53 -6.05 1.97
C PRO A 14 -9.35 -6.86 2.49
N ASN A 15 -8.19 -6.64 1.89
CA ASN A 15 -6.94 -7.06 2.49
C ASN A 15 -6.37 -5.85 3.23
N VAL A 16 -6.35 -5.92 4.56
CA VAL A 16 -5.68 -4.94 5.41
C VAL A 16 -4.21 -5.33 5.53
N TYR A 17 -3.33 -4.45 5.08
CA TYR A 17 -1.88 -4.63 5.15
C TYR A 17 -1.35 -3.96 6.41
N ILE A 18 -0.80 -4.76 7.32
CA ILE A 18 -0.14 -4.26 8.52
C ILE A 18 1.37 -4.35 8.28
N LEU A 19 2.02 -3.20 8.19
CA LEU A 19 3.46 -3.09 8.02
C LEU A 19 4.12 -2.83 9.38
N LYS A 20 5.15 -3.61 9.71
CA LYS A 20 5.94 -3.45 10.93
C LYS A 20 7.41 -3.74 10.66
N GLY A 21 8.24 -2.69 10.75
CA GLY A 21 9.66 -2.77 10.48
C GLY A 21 9.94 -3.27 9.05
N GLY A 22 10.72 -4.34 8.93
CA GLY A 22 11.09 -4.94 7.64
C GLY A 22 10.09 -5.94 7.07
N SER A 23 8.89 -6.06 7.65
CA SER A 23 7.92 -7.11 7.33
C SER A 23 6.50 -6.55 7.24
N TYR A 24 5.61 -7.34 6.66
CA TYR A 24 4.18 -7.06 6.65
C TYR A 24 3.37 -8.34 6.78
N ARG A 25 2.11 -8.20 7.16
CA ARG A 25 1.11 -9.27 7.16
C ARG A 25 -0.18 -8.76 6.55
N VAL A 26 -1.00 -9.68 6.06
CA VAL A 26 -2.30 -9.36 5.47
C VAL A 26 -3.38 -10.00 6.32
N VAL A 27 -4.37 -9.21 6.73
CA VAL A 27 -5.54 -9.66 7.48
C VAL A 27 -6.80 -9.21 6.76
N LYS A 28 -7.90 -9.94 6.94
CA LYS A 28 -9.21 -9.54 6.42
C LYS A 28 -9.95 -8.59 7.36
N ASP A 29 -9.69 -8.73 8.66
CA ASP A 29 -10.30 -7.96 9.72
C ASP A 29 -9.23 -7.62 10.77
N LEU A 30 -9.24 -6.39 11.27
CA LEU A 30 -8.35 -5.93 12.34
C LEU A 30 -8.81 -6.39 13.73
N SER A 31 -10.08 -6.79 13.87
CA SER A 31 -10.66 -7.31 15.11
C SER A 31 -10.27 -8.76 15.39
N MET A 32 -9.86 -9.50 14.36
CA MET A 32 -9.53 -10.92 14.44
C MET A 32 -8.11 -11.17 13.90
N ASP A 33 -7.20 -11.55 14.78
CA ASP A 33 -5.83 -11.94 14.41
C ASP A 33 -5.75 -13.47 14.15
N GLU A 34 -6.47 -13.95 13.14
CA GLU A 34 -6.42 -15.36 12.73
C GLU A 34 -5.08 -15.67 12.05
N LYS A 35 -4.04 -15.94 12.84
CA LYS A 35 -2.70 -16.44 12.44
C LYS A 35 -2.24 -15.99 11.04
N PRO A 36 -2.17 -14.69 10.75
CA PRO A 36 -1.80 -14.22 9.43
C PRO A 36 -0.34 -14.55 9.13
N GLN A 37 -0.10 -15.06 7.92
CA GLN A 37 1.25 -15.28 7.42
C GLN A 37 2.00 -13.94 7.35
N VAL A 38 3.20 -13.92 7.95
CA VAL A 38 4.10 -12.76 7.90
C VAL A 38 5.04 -12.91 6.71
N PHE A 39 5.25 -11.82 5.99
CA PHE A 39 6.13 -11.74 4.83
C PHE A 39 7.19 -10.67 5.04
N ASP A 40 8.42 -10.97 4.66
CA ASP A 40 9.46 -9.96 4.59
C ASP A 40 9.22 -9.01 3.41
N LEU A 41 9.38 -7.71 3.68
CA LEU A 41 9.47 -6.70 2.64
C LEU A 41 10.80 -6.88 1.89
N HIS A 42 10.79 -6.61 0.59
CA HIS A 42 12.02 -6.45 -0.18
C HIS A 42 12.85 -5.30 0.41
N PRO A 43 14.21 -5.34 0.44
CA PRO A 43 15.02 -4.23 0.91
C PRO A 43 14.66 -2.88 0.26
N ARG A 44 14.32 -2.90 -1.03
CA ARG A 44 13.86 -1.71 -1.79
C ARG A 44 12.46 -1.21 -1.42
N SER A 45 11.68 -2.00 -0.72
CA SER A 45 10.33 -1.66 -0.25
C SER A 45 10.29 -1.38 1.24
N ARG A 46 11.44 -1.31 1.93
CA ARG A 46 11.56 -1.02 3.36
C ARG A 46 11.92 0.44 3.59
N GLY A 47 11.61 0.94 4.78
CA GLY A 47 12.09 2.23 5.26
C GLY A 47 11.34 3.45 4.74
N GLY A 48 10.21 3.27 4.06
CA GLY A 48 9.32 4.38 3.72
C GLY A 48 8.61 4.91 4.94
N GLU A 49 8.37 6.22 5.00
CA GLU A 49 7.57 6.82 6.05
C GLU A 49 6.06 6.61 5.81
N HIS A 50 5.64 6.49 4.54
CA HIS A 50 4.24 6.24 4.19
C HIS A 50 4.12 5.12 3.17
N TYR A 51 3.11 4.27 3.38
CA TYR A 51 2.74 3.20 2.48
C TYR A 51 1.26 3.32 2.12
N GLY A 52 0.92 2.96 0.89
CA GLY A 52 -0.45 2.68 0.54
C GLY A 52 -0.55 1.81 -0.70
N THR A 53 -1.77 1.41 -1.02
CA THR A 53 -2.04 0.45 -2.07
C THR A 53 -3.12 0.96 -3.01
N THR A 54 -3.03 0.52 -4.26
CA THR A 54 -4.01 0.70 -5.31
C THR A 54 -4.42 -0.68 -5.78
N GLY A 55 -5.48 -0.79 -6.59
CA GLY A 55 -5.86 -2.07 -7.20
C GLY A 55 -4.75 -2.73 -8.05
N PHE A 56 -3.65 -2.00 -8.36
CA PHE A 56 -2.59 -2.45 -9.23
C PHE A 56 -1.20 -2.51 -8.57
N GLY A 57 -1.05 -2.09 -7.31
CA GLY A 57 0.24 -2.12 -6.64
C GLY A 57 0.30 -1.30 -5.35
N PHE A 58 1.51 -0.88 -5.00
CA PHE A 58 1.82 -0.16 -3.78
C PHE A 58 2.64 1.08 -4.09
N PHE A 59 2.40 2.15 -3.36
CA PHE A 59 3.26 3.32 -3.33
C PHE A 59 3.91 3.45 -1.95
N ILE A 60 5.15 3.90 -1.94
CA ILE A 60 6.00 4.05 -0.77
C ILE A 60 6.60 5.45 -0.86
N ILE A 61 6.44 6.26 0.16
CA ILE A 61 6.99 7.61 0.18
C ILE A 61 8.19 7.63 1.12
N PHE A 62 9.30 8.10 0.59
CA PHE A 62 10.55 8.33 1.28
C PHE A 62 10.75 9.85 1.43
N GLN A 63 10.12 10.45 2.42
CA GLN A 63 10.11 11.91 2.63
C GLN A 63 11.52 12.48 2.76
N ASN A 64 12.38 11.81 3.55
CA ASN A 64 13.76 12.24 3.77
C ASN A 64 14.63 12.13 2.51
N GLN A 65 14.23 11.27 1.57
CA GLN A 65 14.91 11.10 0.29
C GLN A 65 14.26 11.95 -0.83
N GLY A 66 13.08 12.51 -0.58
CA GLY A 66 12.31 13.25 -1.57
C GLY A 66 11.85 12.40 -2.74
N GLU A 67 11.55 11.12 -2.53
CA GLU A 67 11.08 10.22 -3.59
C GLU A 67 9.81 9.47 -3.20
N MET A 68 9.02 9.14 -4.22
CA MET A 68 7.94 8.16 -4.14
C MET A 68 8.31 6.97 -5.01
N ARG A 69 8.09 5.76 -4.49
CA ARG A 69 8.35 4.52 -5.17
C ARG A 69 7.07 3.74 -5.35
N TRP A 70 6.80 3.33 -6.58
CA TRP A 70 5.72 2.40 -6.89
C TRP A 70 6.28 1.01 -7.14
N VAL A 71 5.63 -0.03 -6.59
CA VAL A 71 5.95 -1.44 -6.84
C VAL A 71 4.67 -2.26 -7.00
N ALA A 72 4.67 -3.24 -7.88
CA ALA A 72 3.55 -4.18 -8.02
C ALA A 72 3.50 -5.20 -6.87
N ASN A 73 4.61 -5.42 -6.17
CA ASN A 73 4.72 -6.39 -5.09
C ASN A 73 5.78 -5.96 -4.06
N LEU A 74 5.39 -5.89 -2.78
CA LEU A 74 6.26 -5.45 -1.68
C LEU A 74 7.38 -6.45 -1.33
N ARG A 75 7.25 -7.74 -1.66
CA ARG A 75 8.25 -8.78 -1.35
C ARG A 75 9.37 -8.84 -2.38
N THR A 76 9.07 -8.50 -3.62
CA THR A 76 10.01 -8.64 -4.75
C THR A 76 10.41 -7.31 -5.37
N ALA A 77 9.77 -6.20 -4.97
CA ALA A 77 9.89 -4.89 -5.61
C ALA A 77 9.64 -4.94 -7.15
N LYS A 78 8.80 -5.90 -7.60
CA LYS A 78 8.52 -6.10 -9.02
C LYS A 78 7.97 -4.82 -9.64
N GLY A 79 8.53 -4.44 -10.80
CA GLY A 79 8.06 -3.29 -11.58
C GLY A 79 8.32 -1.95 -10.90
N GLU A 80 9.37 -1.86 -10.08
CA GLU A 80 9.76 -0.63 -9.39
C GLU A 80 9.79 0.59 -10.33
N ARG A 81 9.15 1.67 -9.89
CA ARG A 81 9.24 2.99 -10.51
C ARG A 81 9.50 4.01 -9.42
N ILE A 82 10.47 4.89 -9.66
CA ILE A 82 10.84 5.96 -8.73
C ILE A 82 10.41 7.29 -9.35
N VAL A 83 9.75 8.11 -8.55
CA VAL A 83 9.32 9.47 -8.89
C VAL A 83 9.96 10.42 -7.89
N ILE A 84 10.76 11.35 -8.38
CA ILE A 84 11.32 12.40 -7.54
C ILE A 84 10.22 13.41 -7.21
N LEU A 85 10.00 13.64 -5.92
CA LEU A 85 9.04 14.60 -5.44
C LEU A 85 9.62 16.00 -5.58
N HIS A 86 8.79 16.92 -6.05
CA HIS A 86 9.16 18.34 -6.02
C HIS A 86 9.40 18.78 -4.56
N PRO A 87 10.42 19.60 -4.25
CA PRO A 87 10.80 19.96 -2.87
C PRO A 87 9.67 20.49 -1.99
N LYS A 88 8.70 21.19 -2.59
CA LYS A 88 7.48 21.67 -1.89
C LYS A 88 6.61 20.53 -1.33
N TYR A 89 6.69 19.34 -1.91
CA TYR A 89 5.85 18.18 -1.61
C TYR A 89 6.64 17.03 -0.98
N THR A 90 7.84 17.27 -0.43
CA THR A 90 8.64 16.23 0.23
C THR A 90 8.32 16.06 1.72
N LYS A 91 7.72 17.09 2.34
CA LYS A 91 7.33 17.10 3.76
C LYS A 91 5.85 17.44 3.87
N GLY A 92 5.01 16.42 4.05
CA GLY A 92 3.57 16.63 4.13
C GLY A 92 2.80 15.37 4.52
N LEU A 93 1.52 15.57 4.82
CA LEU A 93 0.57 14.47 4.96
C LEU A 93 0.07 14.10 3.57
N TYR A 94 0.22 12.84 3.19
CA TYR A 94 -0.23 12.35 1.90
C TYR A 94 -1.53 11.57 2.08
N TYR A 95 -2.55 12.03 1.37
CA TYR A 95 -3.86 11.39 1.30
C TYR A 95 -3.98 10.82 -0.11
N PHE A 96 -4.31 9.53 -0.18
CA PHE A 96 -4.53 8.87 -1.45
C PHE A 96 -5.98 8.39 -1.48
N GLY A 97 -6.71 8.91 -2.46
CA GLY A 97 -8.04 8.46 -2.81
C GLY A 97 -8.00 7.69 -4.12
N ILE A 98 -8.59 6.50 -4.16
CA ILE A 98 -8.95 5.84 -5.43
C ILE A 98 -10.43 5.49 -5.33
N GLY A 99 -11.29 6.28 -5.99
CA GLY A 99 -12.74 6.18 -5.81
C GLY A 99 -13.13 6.51 -4.38
N ASP A 100 -13.99 5.68 -3.76
CA ASP A 100 -14.50 5.87 -2.39
C ASP A 100 -13.50 5.49 -1.28
N LEU A 101 -12.27 5.10 -1.62
CA LEU A 101 -11.30 4.60 -0.65
C LEU A 101 -10.39 5.72 -0.13
N LEU A 102 -10.41 6.01 1.17
CA LEU A 102 -9.51 6.96 1.82
C LEU A 102 -8.37 6.22 2.52
N THR A 103 -7.12 6.45 2.11
CA THR A 103 -5.94 6.02 2.90
C THR A 103 -5.47 7.16 3.80
N LEU A 104 -5.51 6.93 5.11
CA LEU A 104 -4.92 7.82 6.12
C LEU A 104 -3.55 7.27 6.54
N THR A 105 -2.50 8.09 6.42
CA THR A 105 -1.20 7.77 7.00
C THR A 105 -0.77 8.86 7.97
N SER A 106 -0.72 8.52 9.26
CA SER A 106 -0.19 9.35 10.34
C SER A 106 0.91 8.55 11.05
N GLY A 107 1.98 9.25 11.44
CA GLY A 107 3.16 8.64 12.04
C GLY A 107 2.81 7.79 13.26
N GLY A 108 3.02 6.48 13.14
CA GLY A 108 2.93 5.52 14.25
C GLY A 108 2.08 4.29 14.00
N SER A 109 1.08 4.33 13.12
CA SER A 109 0.29 3.15 12.71
C SER A 109 -0.54 3.46 11.46
N VAL A 110 -0.49 2.57 10.48
CA VAL A 110 -1.38 2.62 9.30
C VAL A 110 -2.71 2.00 9.71
N LEU A 111 -3.78 2.78 9.68
CA LEU A 111 -5.15 2.27 9.77
C LEU A 111 -5.76 2.35 8.37
N LEU A 112 -5.90 1.19 7.72
CA LEU A 112 -6.71 1.05 6.52
C LEU A 112 -8.16 0.88 6.99
N VAL A 113 -9.02 1.85 6.69
CA VAL A 113 -10.47 1.74 6.92
C VAL A 113 -11.14 1.64 5.56
N GLN A 114 -11.94 0.59 5.36
CA GLN A 114 -12.94 0.51 4.30
C GLN A 114 -14.26 1.08 4.79
#